data_AF-A0A953UES4-F1
#
_entry.id   AF-A0A953UES4-F1
#
_cell.length_a   1.000
_cell.length_b   1.000
_cell.length_c   1.000
_cell.angle_alpha   90.00
_cell.angle_beta   90.00
_cell.angle_gamma   90.00
#
_symmetry.space_group_name_H-M   'P 1'
#
loop_
_entity.id
_entity.type
_entity.pdbx_description
1 polymer ?
#
loop_
_entity_poly.entity_id
_entity_poly.type
_entity_poly.pdbx_seq_one_letter_code
_entity_poly.pdbx_strand_id
1 'polypeptide(L)'
;MRLAAFLLCTLATAQTPPQKFPLESLKVMGNHRIPAEKIISVSTLKLGVTVNKADFDSARSRLLATGAFESVGYEFKPSADNKGFDATLEVVEVEQLFAYRFEDLPASDDVLRAALRQQEPILGDHIPATKDVLDRYAAAAQKVVGEKVKVIGKVLTEAPMGTMIVFRPNTPRAQIAEVKFTGNQVLPSTQLVRALADVAVGTGFSETAFRQLLDASIRPLYEARGRIRVAFPKISADQSMLVDGVIVTTTVDEGPSYSLGTLKFAGIAPQDNDELTKVANIRPNDVANFDDVKAGIDRVLARYRNKGYLRAAARVDRAIDDQAHKVDLTASIDAGPQFTMGKLEITGLDITSEPAIRKIWALKPGAPFQSGYPDSFLNDLRAQDLFDNLGKTKAEQKVDEKSHVIDVKLSFSGAGPEPKKRREGGHLLVF
;
A
#
# COMPACT_ATOMS: atom_id res chain seq x y z
N MET A 1 -67.54 75.04 -22.17
CA MET A 1 -66.54 74.25 -21.42
C MET A 1 -65.72 73.45 -22.42
N ARG A 2 -64.40 73.70 -22.49
CA ARG A 2 -63.46 73.04 -23.41
C ARG A 2 -62.90 71.79 -22.72
N LEU A 3 -62.98 70.62 -23.35
CA LEU A 3 -62.28 69.40 -22.93
C LEU A 3 -60.93 69.35 -23.66
N ALA A 4 -59.84 69.32 -22.88
CA ALA A 4 -58.48 69.13 -23.37
C ALA A 4 -58.12 67.64 -23.31
N ALA A 5 -57.71 67.07 -24.45
CA ALA A 5 -57.17 65.72 -24.54
C ALA A 5 -55.66 65.73 -24.20
N PHE A 6 -55.28 64.99 -23.16
CA PHE A 6 -53.87 64.76 -22.81
C PHE A 6 -53.32 63.61 -23.66
N LEU A 7 -52.39 63.92 -24.55
CA LEU A 7 -51.62 62.95 -25.32
C LEU A 7 -50.42 62.52 -24.45
N LEU A 8 -50.45 61.28 -23.94
CA LEU A 8 -49.34 60.69 -23.19
C LEU A 8 -48.25 60.25 -24.19
N CYS A 9 -47.14 60.98 -24.23
CA CYS A 9 -46.00 60.66 -25.08
C CYS A 9 -45.07 59.70 -24.32
N THR A 10 -45.11 58.41 -24.67
CA THR A 10 -44.16 57.40 -24.17
C THR A 10 -42.80 57.58 -24.84
N LEU A 11 -41.81 58.11 -24.11
CA LEU A 11 -40.42 58.11 -24.51
C LEU A 11 -39.87 56.68 -24.44
N ALA A 12 -39.78 56.02 -25.60
CA ALA A 12 -38.99 54.81 -25.76
C ALA A 12 -37.50 55.18 -25.71
N THR A 13 -36.80 54.77 -24.65
CA THR A 13 -35.34 54.81 -24.62
C THR A 13 -34.82 53.80 -25.65
N ALA A 14 -34.36 54.28 -26.80
CA ALA A 14 -33.64 53.46 -27.75
C ALA A 14 -32.33 52.99 -27.09
N GLN A 15 -32.24 51.70 -26.76
CA GLN A 15 -30.97 51.08 -26.39
C GLN A 15 -30.11 51.04 -27.65
N THR A 16 -29.01 51.79 -27.67
CA THR A 16 -28.02 51.75 -28.73
C THR A 16 -27.55 50.31 -28.93
N PRO A 17 -27.60 49.74 -30.14
CA PRO A 17 -27.16 48.37 -30.37
C PRO A 17 -25.70 48.21 -29.93
N PRO A 18 -25.34 47.08 -29.29
CA PRO A 18 -23.99 46.87 -28.76
C PRO A 18 -22.97 47.00 -29.88
N GLN A 19 -22.07 47.97 -29.72
CA GLN A 19 -21.06 48.30 -30.71
C GLN A 19 -20.06 47.14 -30.80
N LYS A 20 -19.94 46.55 -31.99
CA LYS A 20 -19.00 45.45 -32.26
C LYS A 20 -17.77 46.01 -32.96
N PHE A 21 -16.60 45.57 -32.53
CA PHE A 21 -15.33 45.97 -33.13
C PHE A 21 -14.45 44.74 -33.38
N PRO A 22 -13.61 44.72 -34.42
CA PRO A 22 -12.73 43.59 -34.71
C PRO A 22 -11.73 43.34 -33.58
N LEU A 23 -11.47 42.06 -33.29
CA LEU A 23 -10.41 41.64 -32.37
C LEU A 23 -9.05 41.64 -33.11
N GLU A 24 -8.17 42.57 -32.77
CA GLU A 24 -6.87 42.75 -33.44
C GLU A 24 -5.78 41.87 -32.84
N SER A 25 -5.77 41.73 -31.51
CA SER A 25 -4.84 40.82 -30.83
C SER A 25 -5.51 40.11 -29.64
N LEU A 26 -5.02 38.90 -29.36
CA LEU A 26 -5.47 38.08 -28.24
C LEU A 26 -4.25 37.43 -27.58
N LYS A 27 -4.02 37.77 -26.32
CA LYS A 27 -2.97 37.17 -25.49
C LYS A 27 -3.59 36.33 -24.38
N VAL A 28 -2.84 35.35 -23.90
CA VAL A 28 -3.20 34.54 -22.73
C VAL A 28 -2.10 34.68 -21.69
N MET A 29 -2.49 34.89 -20.44
CA MET A 29 -1.59 35.04 -19.29
C MET A 29 -2.02 34.12 -18.15
N GLY A 30 -1.06 33.65 -17.37
CA GLY A 30 -1.28 32.74 -16.22
C GLY A 30 -1.38 31.26 -16.58
N ASN A 31 -1.30 30.91 -17.86
CA ASN A 31 -1.21 29.52 -18.30
C ASN A 31 0.22 28.97 -18.12
N HIS A 32 0.31 27.71 -17.69
CA HIS A 32 1.58 27.04 -17.40
C HIS A 32 1.65 25.66 -18.05
N ARG A 33 0.58 24.86 -17.93
CA ARG A 33 0.51 23.50 -18.51
C ARG A 33 -0.24 23.48 -19.83
N ILE A 34 -1.21 24.37 -19.99
CA ILE A 34 -2.08 24.41 -21.17
C ILE A 34 -1.52 25.47 -22.14
N PRO A 35 -1.17 25.10 -23.39
CA PRO A 35 -0.70 26.06 -24.38
C PRO A 35 -1.76 27.12 -24.71
N ALA A 36 -1.32 28.37 -24.90
CA ALA A 36 -2.21 29.50 -25.18
C ALA A 36 -3.11 29.25 -26.41
N GLU A 37 -2.61 28.56 -27.43
CA GLU A 37 -3.33 28.23 -28.65
C GLU A 37 -4.54 27.34 -28.38
N LYS A 38 -4.43 26.39 -27.43
CA LYS A 38 -5.56 25.55 -27.00
C LYS A 38 -6.60 26.37 -26.26
N ILE A 39 -6.17 27.28 -25.40
CA ILE A 39 -7.05 28.17 -24.63
C ILE A 39 -7.85 29.06 -25.59
N ILE A 40 -7.15 29.67 -26.55
CA ILE A 40 -7.77 30.49 -27.60
C ILE A 40 -8.77 29.66 -28.41
N SER A 41 -8.41 28.44 -28.81
CA SER A 41 -9.30 27.53 -29.55
C SER A 41 -10.61 27.26 -28.80
N VAL A 42 -10.54 26.92 -27.51
CA VAL A 42 -11.74 26.67 -26.67
C VAL A 42 -12.53 27.95 -26.40
N SER A 43 -11.87 29.09 -26.28
CA SER A 43 -12.53 30.39 -26.10
C SER A 43 -13.44 30.76 -27.28
N THR A 44 -13.19 30.18 -28.46
CA THR A 44 -13.80 30.48 -29.76
C THR A 44 -13.65 31.93 -30.23
N LEU A 45 -12.82 32.73 -29.56
CA LEU A 45 -12.45 34.07 -30.01
C LEU A 45 -11.46 33.96 -31.17
N LYS A 46 -11.67 34.76 -32.22
CA LYS A 46 -10.86 34.73 -33.44
C LYS A 46 -10.41 36.13 -33.81
N LEU A 47 -9.16 36.27 -34.23
CA LEU A 47 -8.61 37.52 -34.74
C LEU A 47 -9.36 37.95 -36.01
N GLY A 48 -9.55 39.26 -36.17
CA GLY A 48 -10.28 39.89 -37.26
C GLY A 48 -11.82 39.76 -37.20
N VAL A 49 -12.36 38.99 -36.24
CA VAL A 49 -13.81 38.87 -36.06
C VAL A 49 -14.32 39.97 -35.13
N THR A 50 -15.48 40.55 -35.45
CA THR A 50 -16.10 41.57 -34.62
C THR A 50 -16.67 40.97 -33.34
N VAL A 51 -16.20 41.45 -32.19
CA VAL A 51 -16.54 40.97 -30.86
C VAL A 51 -17.18 42.07 -30.01
N ASN A 52 -17.91 41.66 -28.98
CA ASN A 52 -18.41 42.51 -27.91
C ASN A 52 -18.23 41.83 -26.54
N LYS A 53 -18.65 42.51 -25.47
CA LYS A 53 -18.56 41.98 -24.10
C LYS A 53 -19.20 40.59 -23.93
N ALA A 54 -20.36 40.35 -24.56
CA ALA A 54 -21.06 39.07 -24.44
C ALA A 54 -20.26 37.91 -25.06
N ASP A 55 -19.47 38.17 -26.10
CA ASP A 55 -18.56 37.18 -26.68
C ASP A 55 -17.46 36.78 -25.69
N PHE A 56 -16.87 37.75 -24.97
CA PHE A 56 -15.89 37.49 -23.91
C PHE A 56 -16.49 36.79 -22.69
N ASP A 57 -17.70 37.18 -22.26
CA ASP A 57 -18.40 36.50 -21.17
C ASP A 57 -18.72 35.03 -21.55
N SER A 58 -19.07 34.79 -22.81
CA SER A 58 -19.28 33.44 -23.34
C SER A 58 -17.97 32.65 -23.42
N ALA A 59 -16.87 33.29 -23.82
CA ALA A 59 -15.54 32.67 -23.86
C ALA A 59 -15.06 32.26 -22.46
N ARG A 60 -15.19 33.17 -21.49
CA ARG A 60 -14.94 32.88 -20.06
C ARG A 60 -15.76 31.70 -19.57
N SER A 61 -17.06 31.70 -19.87
CA SER A 61 -17.97 30.64 -19.43
C SER A 61 -17.61 29.29 -20.05
N ARG A 62 -17.24 29.25 -21.34
CA ARG A 62 -16.75 28.02 -22.00
C ARG A 62 -15.47 27.50 -21.37
N LEU A 63 -14.50 28.38 -21.10
CA LEU A 63 -13.23 27.99 -20.49
C LEU A 63 -13.44 27.42 -19.08
N LEU A 64 -14.23 28.10 -18.23
CA LEU A 64 -14.58 27.59 -16.91
C LEU A 64 -15.34 26.26 -16.98
N ALA A 65 -16.25 26.11 -17.95
CA ALA A 65 -17.02 24.89 -18.14
C ALA A 65 -16.16 23.65 -18.45
N THR A 66 -14.95 23.82 -19.00
CA THR A 66 -14.00 22.69 -19.18
C THR A 66 -13.56 22.09 -17.84
N GLY A 67 -13.59 22.88 -16.76
CA GLY A 67 -13.03 22.54 -15.46
C GLY A 67 -11.51 22.66 -15.36
N ALA A 68 -10.82 23.05 -16.44
CA ALA A 68 -9.36 23.16 -16.47
C ALA A 68 -8.81 24.38 -15.70
N PHE A 69 -9.67 25.33 -15.36
CA PHE A 69 -9.29 26.61 -14.74
C PHE A 69 -10.10 26.86 -13.46
N GLU A 70 -9.41 27.33 -12.42
CA GLU A 70 -10.03 27.83 -11.18
C GLU A 70 -10.70 29.19 -11.42
N SER A 71 -10.08 30.03 -12.23
CA SER A 71 -10.64 31.32 -12.63
C SER A 71 -10.21 31.70 -14.04
N VAL A 72 -11.07 32.49 -14.69
CA VAL A 72 -10.82 33.07 -16.02
C VAL A 72 -11.30 34.51 -16.01
N GLY A 73 -10.36 35.44 -16.14
CA GLY A 73 -10.58 36.87 -16.33
C GLY A 73 -10.33 37.28 -17.78
N TYR A 74 -10.77 38.47 -18.14
CA TYR A 74 -10.42 39.07 -19.41
C TYR A 74 -10.34 40.59 -19.28
N GLU A 75 -9.40 41.18 -20.00
CA GLU A 75 -9.28 42.62 -20.20
C GLU A 75 -9.26 42.93 -21.69
N PHE A 76 -9.86 44.05 -22.09
CA PHE A 76 -9.79 44.53 -23.46
C PHE A 76 -9.65 46.06 -23.48
N LYS A 77 -8.89 46.56 -24.45
CA LYS A 77 -8.68 47.99 -24.67
C LYS A 77 -8.70 48.30 -26.17
N PRO A 78 -9.05 49.53 -26.58
CA PRO A 78 -8.95 49.94 -27.98
C PRO A 78 -7.54 49.66 -28.54
N SER A 79 -7.48 49.17 -29.78
CA SER A 79 -6.22 48.97 -30.51
C SER A 79 -5.51 50.30 -30.72
N ALA A 80 -4.20 50.27 -30.98
CA ALA A 80 -3.39 51.48 -31.18
C ALA A 80 -3.92 52.41 -32.30
N ASP A 81 -4.59 51.85 -33.31
CA ASP A 81 -5.21 52.58 -34.41
C ASP A 81 -6.71 52.87 -34.21
N ASN A 82 -7.26 52.52 -33.04
CA ASN A 82 -8.68 52.63 -32.67
C ASN A 82 -9.65 51.94 -33.65
N LYS A 83 -9.18 50.98 -34.45
CA LYS A 83 -10.04 50.24 -35.39
C LYS A 83 -10.59 48.95 -34.81
N GLY A 84 -10.06 48.49 -33.68
CA GLY A 84 -10.47 47.24 -33.02
C GLY A 84 -10.13 47.20 -31.54
N PHE A 85 -10.05 45.99 -30.98
CA PHE A 85 -9.67 45.74 -29.59
C PHE A 85 -8.45 44.83 -29.49
N ASP A 86 -7.55 45.16 -28.57
CA ASP A 86 -6.55 44.25 -28.03
C ASP A 86 -7.09 43.62 -26.75
N ALA A 87 -7.06 42.29 -26.65
CA ALA A 87 -7.58 41.57 -25.50
C ALA A 87 -6.54 40.65 -24.86
N THR A 88 -6.66 40.48 -23.54
CA THR A 88 -5.88 39.52 -22.76
C THR A 88 -6.85 38.64 -21.97
N LEU A 89 -6.68 37.32 -22.07
CA LEU A 89 -7.31 36.34 -21.20
C LEU A 89 -6.35 36.04 -20.05
N GLU A 90 -6.82 36.21 -18.82
CA GLU A 90 -6.07 35.87 -17.61
C GLU A 90 -6.65 34.59 -17.04
N VAL A 91 -5.84 33.55 -16.87
CA VAL A 91 -6.32 32.25 -16.41
C VAL A 91 -5.53 31.77 -15.19
N VAL A 92 -6.20 31.05 -14.31
CA VAL A 92 -5.57 30.27 -13.23
C VAL A 92 -5.93 28.81 -13.47
N GLU A 93 -4.94 27.98 -13.81
CA GLU A 93 -5.13 26.55 -14.06
C GLU A 93 -5.39 25.78 -12.76
N VAL A 94 -6.21 24.72 -12.81
CA VAL A 94 -6.38 23.81 -11.66
C VAL A 94 -5.08 23.05 -11.39
N GLU A 95 -4.55 23.16 -10.17
CA GLU A 95 -3.30 22.49 -9.80
C GLU A 95 -3.46 20.97 -9.62
N GLN A 96 -4.52 20.56 -8.90
CA GLN A 96 -4.75 19.16 -8.54
C GLN A 96 -5.46 18.39 -9.66
N LEU A 97 -4.66 17.72 -10.49
CA LEU A 97 -5.16 16.81 -11.52
C LEU A 97 -4.77 15.37 -11.18
N PHE A 98 -5.67 14.44 -11.45
CA PHE A 98 -5.48 13.02 -11.18
C PHE A 98 -5.50 12.24 -12.49
N ALA A 99 -4.62 11.25 -12.60
CA ALA A 99 -4.69 10.26 -13.68
C ALA A 99 -6.03 9.52 -13.60
N TYR A 100 -6.54 9.07 -14.75
CA TYR A 100 -7.74 8.23 -14.79
C TYR A 100 -7.53 6.89 -15.50
N ARG A 101 -8.32 5.90 -15.06
CA ARG A 101 -8.41 4.57 -15.67
C ARG A 101 -9.86 4.09 -15.76
N PHE A 102 -10.06 3.01 -16.48
CA PHE A 102 -11.34 2.35 -16.63
C PHE A 102 -11.31 0.99 -15.93
N GLU A 103 -12.43 0.61 -15.32
CA GLU A 103 -12.58 -0.70 -14.68
C GLU A 103 -13.94 -1.28 -15.04
N ASP A 104 -13.97 -2.58 -15.33
CA ASP A 104 -15.19 -3.36 -15.57
C ASP A 104 -16.09 -2.79 -16.68
N LEU A 105 -15.52 -2.02 -17.62
CA LEU A 105 -16.22 -1.51 -18.80
C LEU A 105 -16.01 -2.46 -19.99
N PRO A 106 -17.05 -2.72 -20.80
CA PRO A 106 -16.98 -3.69 -21.89
C PRO A 106 -16.23 -3.17 -23.15
N ALA A 107 -15.85 -1.89 -23.18
CA ALA A 107 -15.08 -1.29 -24.26
C ALA A 107 -13.60 -1.23 -23.88
N SER A 108 -12.70 -1.27 -24.87
CA SER A 108 -11.26 -1.16 -24.61
C SER A 108 -10.87 0.24 -24.10
N ASP A 109 -9.83 0.27 -23.26
CA ASP A 109 -9.26 1.50 -22.71
C ASP A 109 -8.92 2.53 -23.78
N ASP A 110 -8.38 2.11 -24.93
CA ASP A 110 -8.01 3.02 -26.01
C ASP A 110 -9.21 3.74 -26.61
N VAL A 111 -10.32 3.02 -26.82
CA VAL A 111 -11.56 3.59 -27.37
C VAL A 111 -12.21 4.54 -26.36
N LEU A 112 -12.26 4.14 -25.09
CA LEU A 112 -12.78 4.98 -24.01
C LEU A 112 -11.95 6.26 -23.84
N ARG A 113 -10.63 6.15 -23.83
CA ARG A 113 -9.71 7.28 -23.73
C ARG A 113 -9.83 8.22 -24.91
N ALA A 114 -9.98 7.69 -26.13
CA ALA A 114 -10.22 8.50 -27.32
C ALA A 114 -11.52 9.31 -27.23
N ALA A 115 -12.62 8.70 -26.76
CA ALA A 115 -13.90 9.39 -26.58
C ALA A 115 -13.83 10.51 -25.54
N LEU A 116 -13.11 10.28 -24.42
CA LEU A 116 -12.89 11.30 -23.40
C LEU A 116 -12.05 12.47 -23.91
N ARG A 117 -10.98 12.20 -24.66
CA ARG A 117 -10.15 13.25 -25.30
C ARG A 117 -10.92 14.06 -26.35
N GLN A 118 -11.85 13.43 -27.07
CA GLN A 118 -12.72 14.14 -27.99
C GLN A 118 -13.72 15.04 -27.26
N GLN A 119 -14.20 14.62 -26.09
CA GLN A 119 -15.12 15.39 -25.26
C GLN A 119 -14.45 16.64 -24.66
N GLU A 120 -13.19 16.55 -24.18
CA GLU A 120 -12.45 17.66 -23.58
C GLU A 120 -10.99 17.72 -24.09
N PRO A 121 -10.73 18.27 -25.29
CA PRO A 121 -9.39 18.25 -25.91
C PRO A 121 -8.32 19.10 -25.18
N ILE A 122 -8.76 19.99 -24.30
CA ILE A 122 -7.88 20.85 -23.51
C ILE A 122 -7.23 20.09 -22.35
N LEU A 123 -7.93 19.08 -21.82
CA LEU A 123 -7.45 18.20 -20.76
C LEU A 123 -6.78 16.97 -21.35
N GLY A 124 -5.78 16.45 -20.64
CA GLY A 124 -5.01 15.28 -21.08
C GLY A 124 -5.45 13.99 -20.38
N ASP A 125 -4.48 13.16 -20.04
CA ASP A 125 -4.69 11.93 -19.24
C ASP A 125 -4.83 12.20 -17.73
N HIS A 126 -4.77 13.48 -17.33
CA HIS A 126 -4.97 13.93 -15.96
C HIS A 126 -6.07 14.98 -15.95
N ILE A 127 -7.03 14.82 -15.03
CA ILE A 127 -8.24 15.66 -14.99
C ILE A 127 -8.54 16.09 -13.55
N PRO A 128 -9.26 17.22 -13.36
CA PRO A 128 -9.73 17.63 -12.05
C PRO A 128 -10.72 16.63 -11.47
N ALA A 129 -10.71 16.45 -10.15
CA ALA A 129 -11.64 15.59 -9.43
C ALA A 129 -12.98 16.29 -9.07
N THR A 130 -13.41 17.26 -9.86
CA THR A 130 -14.67 17.97 -9.61
C THR A 130 -15.86 17.15 -10.12
N LYS A 131 -17.01 17.26 -9.44
CA LYS A 131 -18.22 16.52 -9.82
C LYS A 131 -18.61 16.73 -11.29
N ASP A 132 -18.54 17.96 -11.77
CA ASP A 132 -18.95 18.29 -13.14
C ASP A 132 -18.03 17.65 -14.18
N VAL A 133 -16.72 17.62 -13.94
CA VAL A 133 -15.75 16.93 -14.81
C VAL A 133 -16.02 15.42 -14.80
N LEU A 134 -16.19 14.83 -13.62
CA LEU A 134 -16.46 13.40 -13.48
C LEU A 134 -17.75 12.99 -14.19
N ASP A 135 -18.82 13.76 -14.03
CA ASP A 135 -20.11 13.48 -14.67
C ASP A 135 -20.02 13.63 -16.20
N ARG A 136 -19.31 14.64 -16.72
CA ARG A 136 -19.07 14.79 -18.17
C ARG A 136 -18.27 13.64 -18.75
N TYR A 137 -17.18 13.24 -18.09
CA TYR A 137 -16.33 12.14 -18.54
C TYR A 137 -17.06 10.80 -18.45
N ALA A 138 -17.85 10.58 -17.39
CA ALA A 138 -18.69 9.40 -17.27
C ALA A 138 -19.74 9.38 -18.40
N ALA A 139 -20.35 10.51 -18.75
CA ALA A 139 -21.28 10.61 -19.88
C ALA A 139 -20.60 10.37 -21.25
N ALA A 140 -19.34 10.77 -21.42
CA ALA A 140 -18.57 10.46 -22.62
C ALA A 140 -18.28 8.96 -22.73
N ALA A 141 -17.85 8.32 -21.64
CA ALA A 141 -17.67 6.87 -21.58
C ALA A 141 -19.00 6.12 -21.79
N GLN A 142 -20.10 6.63 -21.23
CA GLN A 142 -21.46 6.08 -21.39
C GLN A 142 -21.88 5.99 -22.86
N LYS A 143 -21.53 6.98 -23.69
CA LYS A 143 -21.83 6.96 -25.14
C LYS A 143 -21.11 5.83 -25.87
N VAL A 144 -19.90 5.46 -25.43
CA VAL A 144 -19.13 4.35 -26.00
C VAL A 144 -19.68 3.00 -25.56
N VAL A 145 -20.00 2.89 -24.28
CA VAL A 145 -20.42 1.62 -23.65
C VAL A 145 -21.88 1.27 -23.96
N GLY A 146 -22.71 2.28 -24.25
CA GLY A 146 -24.14 2.12 -24.52
C GLY A 146 -24.99 2.07 -23.25
N GLU A 147 -26.32 2.11 -23.40
CA GLU A 147 -27.27 2.37 -22.29
C GLU A 147 -27.38 1.25 -21.26
N LYS A 148 -26.92 0.03 -21.58
CA LYS A 148 -27.03 -1.13 -20.69
C LYS A 148 -26.15 -1.04 -19.44
N VAL A 149 -25.12 -0.19 -19.44
CA VAL A 149 -24.17 -0.06 -18.33
C VAL A 149 -24.13 1.40 -17.90
N LYS A 150 -24.58 1.71 -16.69
CA LYS A 150 -24.48 3.07 -16.14
C LYS A 150 -23.06 3.34 -15.67
N VAL A 151 -22.33 4.23 -16.34
CA VAL A 151 -20.94 4.59 -15.97
C VAL A 151 -20.91 5.70 -14.92
N ILE A 152 -20.00 5.59 -13.95
CA ILE A 152 -19.72 6.61 -12.94
C ILE A 152 -18.21 6.86 -12.83
N GLY A 153 -17.81 8.10 -12.55
CA GLY A 153 -16.45 8.46 -12.16
C GLY A 153 -16.35 8.59 -10.64
N LYS A 154 -15.32 8.00 -10.03
CA LYS A 154 -15.03 8.12 -8.59
C LYS A 154 -13.55 8.36 -8.36
N VAL A 155 -13.25 9.18 -7.35
CA VAL A 155 -11.88 9.32 -6.83
C VAL A 155 -11.61 8.15 -5.89
N LEU A 156 -10.52 7.43 -6.13
CA LEU A 156 -10.08 6.31 -5.31
C LEU A 156 -8.60 6.49 -4.95
N THR A 157 -8.24 6.12 -3.72
CA THR A 157 -6.86 6.06 -3.28
C THR A 157 -6.49 4.60 -3.06
N GLU A 158 -5.50 4.11 -3.80
CA GLU A 158 -5.07 2.72 -3.76
C GLU A 158 -3.55 2.65 -3.66
N ALA A 159 -3.02 2.00 -2.61
CA ALA A 159 -1.59 1.79 -2.48
C ALA A 159 -1.13 0.63 -3.39
N PRO A 160 0.03 0.74 -4.07
CA PRO A 160 1.00 1.84 -4.05
C PRO A 160 0.74 2.93 -5.11
N MET A 161 -0.32 2.83 -5.91
CA MET A 161 -0.57 3.69 -7.07
C MET A 161 -1.01 5.12 -6.75
N GLY A 162 -1.42 5.40 -5.51
CA GLY A 162 -1.85 6.72 -5.06
C GLY A 162 -3.32 7.02 -5.37
N THR A 163 -3.67 8.30 -5.39
CA THR A 163 -5.04 8.77 -5.69
C THR A 163 -5.24 8.92 -7.19
N MET A 164 -6.33 8.36 -7.71
CA MET A 164 -6.69 8.41 -9.12
C MET A 164 -8.21 8.48 -9.31
N ILE A 165 -8.63 8.78 -10.53
CA ILE A 165 -10.03 8.73 -10.94
C ILE A 165 -10.30 7.41 -11.65
N VAL A 166 -11.36 6.70 -11.24
CA VAL A 166 -11.77 5.44 -11.83
C VAL A 166 -13.17 5.59 -12.43
N PHE A 167 -13.29 5.28 -13.71
CA PHE A 167 -14.56 5.17 -14.40
C PHE A 167 -14.99 3.70 -14.47
N ARG A 168 -16.15 3.38 -13.89
CA ARG A 168 -16.66 2.01 -13.80
C ARG A 168 -18.18 1.94 -13.80
N PRO A 169 -18.79 0.75 -13.99
CA PRO A 169 -20.22 0.58 -13.82
C PRO A 169 -20.70 1.00 -12.41
N ASN A 170 -21.88 1.61 -12.33
CA ASN A 170 -22.57 1.95 -11.09
C ASN A 170 -23.25 0.73 -10.47
N THR A 171 -22.52 -0.37 -10.38
CA THR A 171 -22.95 -1.60 -9.74
C THR A 171 -21.94 -1.99 -8.66
N PRO A 172 -22.39 -2.67 -7.60
CA PRO A 172 -21.48 -3.37 -6.70
C PRO A 172 -20.58 -4.32 -7.50
N ARG A 173 -19.32 -4.46 -7.08
CA ARG A 173 -18.44 -5.46 -7.65
C ARG A 173 -19.00 -6.85 -7.35
N ALA A 174 -18.96 -7.74 -8.34
CA ALA A 174 -19.34 -9.12 -8.12
C ALA A 174 -18.39 -9.75 -7.11
N GLN A 175 -18.94 -10.54 -6.18
CA GLN A 175 -18.11 -11.23 -5.19
C GLN A 175 -17.38 -12.41 -5.84
N ILE A 176 -16.14 -12.66 -5.42
CA ILE A 176 -15.40 -13.86 -5.81
C ILE A 176 -16.04 -15.05 -5.12
N ALA A 177 -16.69 -15.92 -5.88
CA ALA A 177 -17.31 -17.13 -5.35
C ALA A 177 -16.34 -18.31 -5.35
N GLU A 178 -15.51 -18.40 -6.39
CA GLU A 178 -14.54 -19.47 -6.57
C GLU A 178 -13.29 -18.93 -7.28
N VAL A 179 -12.13 -19.52 -6.97
CA VAL A 179 -10.88 -19.27 -7.69
C VAL A 179 -10.42 -20.55 -8.36
N LYS A 180 -10.04 -20.46 -9.64
CA LYS A 180 -9.49 -21.57 -10.42
C LYS A 180 -8.09 -21.22 -10.92
N PHE A 181 -7.23 -22.23 -10.95
CA PHE A 181 -5.87 -22.12 -11.46
C PHE A 181 -5.67 -23.03 -12.65
N THR A 182 -4.94 -22.53 -13.64
CA THR A 182 -4.50 -23.27 -14.84
C THR A 182 -3.01 -23.06 -15.04
N GLY A 183 -2.32 -24.01 -15.70
CA GLY A 183 -0.89 -23.90 -16.01
C GLY A 183 0.06 -24.31 -14.87
N ASN A 184 -0.43 -24.47 -13.64
CA ASN A 184 0.35 -24.95 -12.52
C ASN A 184 0.67 -26.46 -12.63
N GLN A 185 1.91 -26.84 -12.35
CA GLN A 185 2.44 -28.21 -12.36
C GLN A 185 3.24 -28.52 -11.09
N VAL A 186 4.04 -27.57 -10.61
CA VAL A 186 4.86 -27.72 -9.39
C VAL A 186 4.00 -27.74 -8.13
N LEU A 187 2.92 -26.97 -8.11
CA LEU A 187 1.97 -26.91 -7.00
C LEU A 187 0.59 -27.43 -7.44
N PRO A 188 -0.06 -28.31 -6.64
CA PRO A 188 -1.41 -28.75 -6.95
C PRO A 188 -2.41 -27.61 -6.78
N SER A 189 -3.42 -27.53 -7.65
CA SER A 189 -4.39 -26.44 -7.62
C SER A 189 -5.13 -26.34 -6.29
N THR A 190 -5.35 -27.46 -5.59
CA THR A 190 -5.97 -27.50 -4.25
C THR A 190 -5.19 -26.70 -3.21
N GLN A 191 -3.86 -26.71 -3.28
CA GLN A 191 -3.02 -25.93 -2.39
C GLN A 191 -3.10 -24.44 -2.71
N LEU A 192 -3.11 -24.07 -4.00
CA LEU A 192 -3.27 -22.68 -4.44
C LEU A 192 -4.64 -22.11 -4.06
N VAL A 193 -5.70 -22.89 -4.25
CA VAL A 193 -7.07 -22.51 -3.87
C VAL A 193 -7.17 -22.33 -2.36
N ARG A 194 -6.61 -23.24 -1.55
CA ARG A 194 -6.60 -23.10 -0.09
C ARG A 194 -5.90 -21.83 0.36
N ALA A 195 -4.79 -21.46 -0.26
CA ALA A 195 -4.04 -20.25 0.08
C ALA A 195 -4.82 -18.95 -0.18
N LEU A 196 -5.83 -18.99 -1.07
CA LEU A 196 -6.71 -17.85 -1.36
C LEU A 196 -8.08 -17.92 -0.70
N ALA A 197 -8.48 -19.07 -0.13
CA ALA A 197 -9.83 -19.28 0.37
C ALA A 197 -10.26 -18.21 1.38
N ASP A 198 -9.41 -17.91 2.37
CA ASP A 198 -9.74 -16.98 3.45
C ASP A 198 -9.56 -15.50 3.08
N VAL A 199 -8.83 -15.21 2.00
CA VAL A 199 -8.44 -13.83 1.63
C VAL A 199 -9.12 -13.31 0.36
N ALA A 200 -9.56 -14.19 -0.53
CA ALA A 200 -10.18 -13.82 -1.80
C ALA A 200 -11.69 -14.10 -1.84
N VAL A 201 -12.15 -15.26 -1.36
CA VAL A 201 -13.56 -15.67 -1.48
C VAL A 201 -14.45 -14.74 -0.65
N GLY A 202 -15.58 -14.32 -1.23
CA GLY A 202 -16.53 -13.37 -0.63
C GLY A 202 -16.15 -11.89 -0.80
N THR A 203 -14.92 -11.59 -1.25
CA THR A 203 -14.49 -10.21 -1.54
C THR A 203 -14.98 -9.74 -2.91
N GLY A 204 -15.13 -8.43 -3.12
CA GLY A 204 -15.48 -7.88 -4.43
C GLY A 204 -14.34 -7.99 -5.42
N PHE A 205 -14.58 -8.63 -6.57
CA PHE A 205 -13.56 -8.84 -7.60
C PHE A 205 -13.07 -7.53 -8.19
N SER A 206 -11.75 -7.39 -8.27
CA SER A 206 -11.03 -6.41 -9.07
C SER A 206 -9.71 -7.06 -9.46
N GLU A 207 -9.34 -6.97 -10.73
CA GLU A 207 -8.12 -7.60 -11.21
C GLU A 207 -6.88 -7.10 -10.44
N THR A 208 -6.79 -5.80 -10.17
CA THR A 208 -5.68 -5.20 -9.42
C THR A 208 -5.56 -5.76 -8.01
N ALA A 209 -6.66 -5.76 -7.25
CA ALA A 209 -6.69 -6.31 -5.90
C ALA A 209 -6.38 -7.81 -5.89
N PHE A 210 -6.91 -8.56 -6.86
CA PHE A 210 -6.67 -10.00 -6.97
C PHE A 210 -5.22 -10.31 -7.31
N ARG A 211 -4.56 -9.53 -8.17
CA ARG A 211 -3.11 -9.64 -8.44
C ARG A 211 -2.29 -9.45 -7.17
N GLN A 212 -2.63 -8.49 -6.33
CA GLN A 212 -1.96 -8.29 -5.04
C GLN A 212 -2.13 -9.51 -4.12
N LEU A 213 -3.32 -10.13 -4.08
CA LEU A 213 -3.55 -11.37 -3.32
C LEU A 213 -2.71 -12.53 -3.85
N LEU A 214 -2.58 -12.67 -5.17
CA LEU A 214 -1.71 -13.67 -5.80
C LEU A 214 -0.23 -13.45 -5.42
N ASP A 215 0.25 -12.21 -5.48
CA ASP A 215 1.62 -11.86 -5.09
C ASP A 215 1.88 -12.05 -3.59
N ALA A 216 0.88 -11.82 -2.73
CA ALA A 216 1.03 -11.99 -1.29
C ALA A 216 0.91 -13.46 -0.84
N SER A 217 0.03 -14.24 -1.48
CA SER A 217 -0.36 -15.58 -0.97
C SER A 217 0.17 -16.73 -1.82
N ILE A 218 0.32 -16.53 -3.13
CA ILE A 218 0.71 -17.59 -4.07
C ILE A 218 2.19 -17.51 -4.44
N ARG A 219 2.70 -16.32 -4.76
CA ARG A 219 4.12 -16.15 -5.12
C ARG A 219 5.09 -16.71 -4.07
N PRO A 220 4.91 -16.51 -2.74
CA PRO A 220 5.81 -17.09 -1.75
C PRO A 220 5.86 -18.63 -1.80
N LEU A 221 4.76 -19.30 -2.12
CA LEU A 221 4.72 -20.77 -2.24
C LEU A 221 5.59 -21.27 -3.39
N TYR A 222 5.66 -20.49 -4.47
CA TYR A 222 6.51 -20.76 -5.63
C TYR A 222 7.97 -20.37 -5.36
N GLU A 223 8.22 -19.24 -4.70
CA GLU A 223 9.56 -18.82 -4.26
C GLU A 223 10.19 -19.84 -3.31
N ALA A 224 9.40 -20.48 -2.43
CA ALA A 224 9.87 -21.58 -1.59
C ALA A 224 10.32 -22.84 -2.38
N ARG A 225 10.11 -22.87 -3.69
CA ARG A 225 10.48 -23.96 -4.60
C ARG A 225 11.41 -23.50 -5.72
N GLY A 226 12.04 -22.34 -5.57
CA GLY A 226 12.96 -21.79 -6.56
C GLY A 226 12.28 -21.20 -7.80
N ARG A 227 10.95 -21.02 -7.82
CA ARG A 227 10.19 -20.45 -8.95
C ARG A 227 10.00 -18.95 -8.76
N ILE A 228 11.10 -18.21 -8.92
CA ILE A 228 11.18 -16.78 -8.56
C ILE A 228 10.52 -15.88 -9.60
N ARG A 229 10.56 -16.31 -10.86
CA ARG A 229 9.92 -15.63 -11.98
C ARG A 229 8.48 -16.09 -12.22
N VAL A 230 7.81 -16.65 -11.21
CA VAL A 230 6.39 -16.98 -11.33
C VAL A 230 5.58 -15.74 -11.72
N ALA A 231 4.68 -15.90 -12.67
CA ALA A 231 3.84 -14.85 -13.21
C ALA A 231 2.38 -15.32 -13.35
N PHE A 232 1.47 -14.34 -13.36
CA PHE A 232 0.04 -14.56 -13.51
C PHE A 232 -0.45 -13.82 -14.75
N PRO A 233 -0.06 -14.25 -15.97
CA PRO A 233 -0.26 -13.49 -17.20
C PRO A 233 -1.72 -13.24 -17.54
N LYS A 234 -2.61 -14.17 -17.18
CA LYS A 234 -4.04 -14.08 -17.49
C LYS A 234 -4.87 -14.23 -16.23
N ILE A 235 -5.83 -13.33 -16.08
CA ILE A 235 -6.87 -13.35 -15.05
C ILE A 235 -8.18 -13.05 -15.77
N SER A 236 -9.18 -13.90 -15.60
CA SER A 236 -10.54 -13.66 -16.07
C SER A 236 -11.53 -13.89 -14.94
N ALA A 237 -12.66 -13.20 -14.99
CA ALA A 237 -13.77 -13.40 -14.08
C ALA A 237 -15.03 -13.65 -14.90
N ASP A 238 -15.60 -14.84 -14.73
CA ASP A 238 -16.80 -15.26 -15.42
C ASP A 238 -17.93 -15.41 -14.39
N GLN A 239 -19.15 -15.01 -14.75
CA GLN A 239 -20.28 -15.15 -13.85
C GLN A 239 -20.54 -16.64 -13.55
N SER A 240 -20.67 -16.97 -12.27
CA SER A 240 -21.00 -18.34 -11.88
C SER A 240 -22.45 -18.66 -12.24
N MET A 241 -22.68 -19.87 -12.75
CA MET A 241 -24.03 -20.38 -13.01
C MET A 241 -24.64 -21.09 -11.78
N LEU A 242 -23.84 -21.36 -10.75
CA LEU A 242 -24.23 -22.21 -9.61
C LEU A 242 -24.39 -21.44 -8.31
N VAL A 243 -23.69 -20.31 -8.18
CA VAL A 243 -23.65 -19.49 -6.96
C VAL A 243 -23.60 -18.01 -7.33
N ASP A 244 -24.09 -17.14 -6.46
CA ASP A 244 -23.99 -15.71 -6.67
C ASP A 244 -22.51 -15.28 -6.62
N GLY A 245 -22.06 -14.60 -7.67
CA GLY A 245 -20.69 -14.10 -7.78
C GLY A 245 -19.98 -14.53 -9.08
N VAL A 246 -18.67 -14.35 -9.09
CA VAL A 246 -17.80 -14.67 -10.22
C VAL A 246 -16.83 -15.80 -9.87
N ILE A 247 -16.54 -16.64 -10.86
CA ILE A 247 -15.45 -17.60 -10.85
C ILE A 247 -14.24 -16.90 -11.45
N VAL A 248 -13.22 -16.67 -10.64
CA VAL A 248 -11.98 -16.03 -11.08
C VAL A 248 -11.01 -17.12 -11.53
N THR A 249 -10.65 -17.13 -12.81
CA THR A 249 -9.67 -18.07 -13.36
C THR A 249 -8.36 -17.35 -13.61
N THR A 250 -7.27 -17.84 -13.04
CA THR A 250 -5.92 -17.35 -13.31
C THR A 250 -5.04 -18.41 -13.93
N THR A 251 -4.24 -18.01 -14.92
CA THR A 251 -3.19 -18.84 -15.50
C THR A 251 -1.88 -18.53 -14.79
N VAL A 252 -1.22 -19.58 -14.31
CA VAL A 252 0.11 -19.52 -13.71
C VAL A 252 1.14 -19.86 -14.77
N ASP A 253 2.09 -18.96 -14.96
CA ASP A 253 3.37 -19.25 -15.57
C ASP A 253 4.37 -19.45 -14.42
N GLU A 254 4.80 -20.69 -14.19
CA GLU A 254 5.68 -21.02 -13.07
C GLU A 254 7.11 -20.50 -13.26
N GLY A 255 7.50 -20.17 -14.50
CA GLY A 255 8.86 -19.80 -14.84
C GLY A 255 9.88 -20.92 -14.60
N PRO A 256 11.18 -20.67 -14.85
CA PRO A 256 12.24 -21.66 -14.60
C PRO A 256 12.52 -21.83 -13.10
N SER A 257 13.16 -22.95 -12.75
CA SER A 257 13.68 -23.18 -11.40
C SER A 257 15.05 -22.51 -11.27
N TYR A 258 15.23 -21.75 -10.19
CA TYR A 258 16.48 -21.09 -9.85
C TYR A 258 17.20 -21.86 -8.74
N SER A 259 18.53 -21.83 -8.81
CA SER A 259 19.40 -22.29 -7.74
C SER A 259 20.05 -21.11 -7.00
N LEU A 260 20.47 -21.34 -5.77
CA LEU A 260 21.26 -20.38 -5.02
C LEU A 260 22.67 -20.26 -5.62
N GLY A 261 23.13 -19.03 -5.80
CA GLY A 261 24.50 -18.71 -6.13
C GLY A 261 25.33 -18.57 -4.85
N THR A 262 25.96 -17.41 -4.69
CA THR A 262 26.79 -17.07 -3.54
C THR A 262 25.96 -16.36 -2.48
N LEU A 263 26.09 -16.79 -1.22
CA LEU A 263 25.63 -16.01 -0.06
C LEU A 263 26.80 -15.22 0.51
N LYS A 264 26.64 -13.91 0.65
CA LYS A 264 27.61 -13.02 1.30
C LYS A 264 26.96 -12.28 2.44
N PHE A 265 27.69 -12.10 3.53
CA PHE A 265 27.28 -11.23 4.63
C PHE A 265 28.01 -9.87 4.54
N ALA A 266 27.24 -8.79 4.64
CA ALA A 266 27.74 -7.42 4.67
C ALA A 266 27.49 -6.80 6.05
N GLY A 267 28.22 -5.73 6.39
CA GLY A 267 28.15 -5.09 7.72
C GLY A 267 28.91 -5.82 8.82
N ILE A 268 29.70 -6.83 8.47
CA ILE A 268 30.53 -7.62 9.38
C ILE A 268 31.99 -7.60 8.96
N ALA A 269 32.89 -8.05 9.84
CA ALA A 269 34.28 -8.22 9.49
C ALA A 269 34.44 -9.39 8.49
N PRO A 270 35.25 -9.26 7.41
CA PRO A 270 35.34 -10.28 6.35
C PRO A 270 35.66 -11.69 6.83
N GLN A 271 36.45 -11.83 7.90
CA GLN A 271 36.83 -13.13 8.47
C GLN A 271 35.66 -13.91 9.08
N ASP A 272 34.56 -13.24 9.43
CA ASP A 272 33.39 -13.87 10.05
C ASP A 272 32.43 -14.46 9.00
N ASN A 273 32.60 -14.12 7.72
CA ASN A 273 31.68 -14.47 6.64
C ASN A 273 31.57 -16.00 6.44
N ASP A 274 32.70 -16.72 6.48
CA ASP A 274 32.72 -18.19 6.34
C ASP A 274 31.99 -18.86 7.50
N GLU A 275 32.14 -18.31 8.71
CA GLU A 275 31.51 -18.84 9.90
C GLU A 275 29.99 -18.63 9.88
N LEU A 276 29.54 -17.43 9.49
CA LEU A 276 28.11 -17.13 9.37
C LEU A 276 27.46 -17.91 8.24
N THR A 277 28.18 -18.15 7.14
CA THR A 277 27.69 -19.00 6.04
C THR A 277 27.46 -20.44 6.52
N LYS A 278 28.35 -20.98 7.36
CA LYS A 278 28.15 -22.29 8.00
C LYS A 278 26.95 -22.31 8.94
N VAL A 279 26.75 -21.26 9.76
CA VAL A 279 25.58 -21.14 10.65
C VAL A 279 24.27 -21.04 9.85
N ALA A 280 24.29 -20.32 8.74
CA ALA A 280 23.15 -20.20 7.85
C ALA A 280 22.79 -21.55 7.21
N ASN A 281 23.75 -22.47 7.04
CA ASN A 281 23.54 -23.80 6.44
C ASN A 281 22.82 -23.72 5.08
N ILE A 282 23.26 -22.77 4.25
CA ILE A 282 22.78 -22.55 2.88
C ILE A 282 23.93 -22.89 1.95
N ARG A 283 23.72 -23.78 0.97
CA ARG A 283 24.79 -24.19 0.06
C ARG A 283 24.57 -23.62 -1.34
N PRO A 284 25.66 -23.24 -2.03
CA PRO A 284 25.58 -22.94 -3.45
C PRO A 284 25.00 -24.11 -4.24
N ASN A 285 24.20 -23.79 -5.24
CA ASN A 285 23.46 -24.69 -6.13
C ASN A 285 22.27 -25.43 -5.52
N ASP A 286 21.98 -25.25 -4.23
CA ASP A 286 20.68 -25.66 -3.67
C ASP A 286 19.54 -24.96 -4.43
N VAL A 287 18.34 -25.53 -4.41
CA VAL A 287 17.15 -24.84 -4.94
C VAL A 287 17.01 -23.50 -4.20
N ALA A 288 16.68 -22.43 -4.93
CA ALA A 288 16.48 -21.10 -4.35
C ALA A 288 15.20 -21.01 -3.52
N ASN A 289 15.17 -21.74 -2.40
CA ASN A 289 14.08 -21.76 -1.43
C ASN A 289 14.26 -20.61 -0.43
N PHE A 290 13.41 -19.59 -0.53
CA PHE A 290 13.50 -18.41 0.34
C PHE A 290 13.04 -18.65 1.78
N ASP A 291 12.30 -19.73 2.06
CA ASP A 291 11.98 -20.13 3.44
C ASP A 291 13.24 -20.67 4.13
N ASP A 292 14.04 -21.48 3.42
CA ASP A 292 15.32 -21.99 3.92
C ASP A 292 16.33 -20.85 4.10
N VAL A 293 16.35 -19.90 3.16
CA VAL A 293 17.16 -18.68 3.28
C VAL A 293 16.76 -17.90 4.53
N LYS A 294 15.47 -17.63 4.71
CA LYS A 294 14.95 -16.93 5.90
C LYS A 294 15.34 -17.66 7.17
N ALA A 295 15.16 -18.97 7.24
CA ALA A 295 15.54 -19.78 8.40
C ALA A 295 17.06 -19.74 8.66
N GLY A 296 17.89 -19.72 7.62
CA GLY A 296 19.34 -19.56 7.72
C GLY A 296 19.75 -18.21 8.29
N ILE A 297 19.13 -17.12 7.81
CA ILE A 297 19.35 -15.78 8.35
C ILE A 297 18.87 -15.68 9.80
N ASP A 298 17.74 -16.29 10.14
CA ASP A 298 17.22 -16.32 11.52
C ASP A 298 18.18 -17.05 12.48
N ARG A 299 18.84 -18.13 12.03
CA ARG A 299 19.92 -18.79 12.80
C ARG A 299 21.10 -17.86 13.05
N VAL A 300 21.51 -17.10 12.03
CA VAL A 300 22.58 -16.10 12.17
C VAL A 300 22.16 -15.02 13.16
N LEU A 301 20.96 -14.45 13.04
CA LEU A 301 20.46 -13.43 13.96
C LEU A 301 20.31 -13.95 15.40
N ALA A 302 19.87 -15.20 15.58
CA ALA A 302 19.82 -15.83 16.90
C ALA A 302 21.20 -15.88 17.56
N ARG A 303 22.26 -16.12 16.79
CA ARG A 303 23.64 -16.08 17.29
C ARG A 303 24.05 -14.69 17.78
N TYR A 304 23.64 -13.63 17.09
CA TYR A 304 23.85 -12.25 17.54
C TYR A 304 23.05 -11.94 18.82
N ARG A 305 21.78 -12.35 18.88
CA ARG A 305 20.93 -12.20 20.08
C ARG A 305 21.51 -12.92 21.31
N ASN A 306 22.15 -14.07 21.10
CA ASN A 306 22.86 -14.79 22.17
C ASN A 306 24.17 -14.10 22.61
N LYS A 307 24.66 -13.11 21.86
CA LYS A 307 25.81 -12.28 22.23
C LYS A 307 25.41 -10.92 22.80
N GLY A 308 24.14 -10.67 23.11
CA GLY A 308 23.65 -9.38 23.63
C GLY A 308 22.98 -8.48 22.59
N TYR A 309 23.04 -8.81 21.31
CA TYR A 309 22.51 -7.95 20.25
C TYR A 309 21.02 -8.24 20.01
N LEU A 310 20.16 -7.82 20.94
CA LEU A 310 18.73 -8.15 20.89
C LEU A 310 18.00 -7.56 19.69
N ARG A 311 18.46 -6.39 19.23
CA ARG A 311 17.90 -5.66 18.09
C ARG A 311 18.54 -6.06 16.77
N ALA A 312 19.33 -7.14 16.75
CA ALA A 312 19.96 -7.63 15.53
C ALA A 312 18.92 -7.90 14.44
N ALA A 313 19.14 -7.29 13.29
CA ALA A 313 18.32 -7.37 12.10
C ALA A 313 19.18 -7.65 10.87
N ALA A 314 18.57 -8.23 9.84
CA ALA A 314 19.23 -8.45 8.57
C ALA A 314 18.34 -8.00 7.42
N ARG A 315 18.95 -7.38 6.42
CA ARG A 315 18.33 -7.09 5.13
C ARG A 315 18.97 -7.99 4.08
N VAL A 316 18.15 -8.70 3.30
CA VAL A 316 18.62 -9.58 2.23
C VAL A 316 18.29 -8.94 0.88
N ASP A 317 19.33 -8.62 0.12
CA ASP A 317 19.22 -8.19 -1.27
C ASP A 317 19.51 -9.37 -2.19
N ARG A 318 18.69 -9.52 -3.25
CA ARG A 318 18.71 -10.64 -4.20
C ARG A 318 19.22 -10.13 -5.55
N ALA A 319 20.26 -10.74 -6.09
CA ALA A 319 20.71 -10.52 -7.45
C ALA A 319 20.37 -11.74 -8.30
N ILE A 320 19.42 -11.58 -9.23
CA ILE A 320 18.90 -12.67 -10.06
C ILE A 320 19.65 -12.66 -11.39
N ASP A 321 20.27 -13.78 -11.73
CA ASP A 321 20.81 -14.06 -13.06
C ASP A 321 19.83 -14.98 -13.80
N ASP A 322 19.06 -14.39 -14.72
CA ASP A 322 18.07 -15.12 -15.52
C ASP A 322 18.71 -16.02 -16.58
N GLN A 323 19.97 -15.78 -16.99
CA GLN A 323 20.67 -16.62 -17.96
C GLN A 323 21.24 -17.87 -17.30
N ALA A 324 21.84 -17.71 -16.12
CA ALA A 324 22.39 -18.82 -15.34
C ALA A 324 21.34 -19.55 -14.48
N HIS A 325 20.12 -18.99 -14.37
CA HIS A 325 19.08 -19.39 -13.42
C HIS A 325 19.62 -19.47 -11.98
N LYS A 326 20.37 -18.45 -11.57
CA LYS A 326 20.96 -18.36 -10.23
C LYS A 326 20.52 -17.11 -9.49
N VAL A 327 20.54 -17.20 -8.16
CA VAL A 327 20.32 -16.05 -7.27
C VAL A 327 21.47 -15.91 -6.31
N ASP A 328 22.22 -14.82 -6.47
CA ASP A 328 23.18 -14.40 -5.45
C ASP A 328 22.46 -13.62 -4.35
N LEU A 329 22.85 -13.85 -3.10
CA LEU A 329 22.24 -13.25 -1.92
C LEU A 329 23.28 -12.43 -1.17
N THR A 330 22.94 -11.19 -0.85
CA THR A 330 23.72 -10.35 0.07
C THR A 330 22.89 -10.05 1.30
N ALA A 331 23.28 -10.61 2.44
CA ALA A 331 22.65 -10.38 3.72
C ALA A 331 23.44 -9.31 4.51
N SER A 332 22.91 -8.09 4.55
CA SER A 332 23.45 -6.99 5.35
C SER A 332 22.97 -7.14 6.79
N ILE A 333 23.89 -7.37 7.72
CA ILE A 333 23.59 -7.51 9.15
C ILE A 333 23.78 -6.17 9.85
N ASP A 334 22.74 -5.74 10.57
CA ASP A 334 22.84 -4.70 11.58
C ASP A 334 22.71 -5.36 12.95
N ALA A 335 23.80 -5.36 13.72
CA ALA A 335 23.79 -5.94 15.06
C ALA A 335 23.02 -5.06 16.06
N GLY A 336 22.94 -3.74 15.83
CA GLY A 336 22.41 -2.80 16.81
C GLY A 336 23.24 -2.74 18.10
N PRO A 337 22.71 -2.14 19.19
CA PRO A 337 23.41 -2.04 20.45
C PRO A 337 23.50 -3.40 21.17
N GLN A 338 24.60 -3.60 21.90
CA GLN A 338 24.78 -4.76 22.76
C GLN A 338 24.14 -4.50 24.12
N PHE A 339 23.19 -5.34 24.50
CA PHE A 339 22.56 -5.33 25.81
C PHE A 339 23.34 -6.20 26.79
N THR A 340 23.35 -5.77 28.05
CA THR A 340 24.00 -6.49 29.16
C THR A 340 23.00 -6.89 30.23
N MET A 341 23.34 -7.93 30.98
CA MET A 341 22.55 -8.39 32.13
C MET A 341 22.57 -7.33 33.25
N GLY A 342 21.39 -6.98 33.73
CA GLY A 342 21.19 -6.12 34.89
C GLY A 342 20.99 -6.94 36.16
N LYS A 343 19.90 -6.66 36.86
CA LYS A 343 19.51 -7.31 38.12
C LYS A 343 18.76 -8.61 37.86
N LEU A 344 18.98 -9.59 38.73
CA LEU A 344 18.19 -10.81 38.80
C LEU A 344 17.23 -10.73 40.00
N GLU A 345 15.95 -10.66 39.71
CA GLU A 345 14.87 -10.79 40.69
C GLU A 345 14.32 -12.22 40.67
N ILE A 346 14.17 -12.83 41.84
CA ILE A 346 13.61 -14.17 41.99
C ILE A 346 12.45 -14.06 42.97
N THR A 347 11.28 -14.57 42.59
CA THR A 347 10.05 -14.45 43.39
C THR A 347 9.29 -15.77 43.43
N GLY A 348 8.59 -16.04 44.54
CA GLY A 348 7.75 -17.22 44.70
C GLY A 348 8.50 -18.51 45.07
N LEU A 349 9.67 -18.40 45.70
CA LEU A 349 10.43 -19.50 46.28
C LEU A 349 10.60 -19.31 47.79
N ASP A 350 10.86 -20.41 48.50
CA ASP A 350 11.19 -20.37 49.93
C ASP A 350 12.64 -19.88 50.20
N ILE A 351 12.95 -19.62 51.48
CA ILE A 351 14.25 -19.09 51.95
C ILE A 351 15.45 -20.02 51.68
N THR A 352 15.23 -21.30 51.43
CA THR A 352 16.28 -22.29 51.12
C THR A 352 16.50 -22.47 49.62
N SER A 353 15.42 -22.41 48.83
CA SER A 353 15.43 -22.62 47.39
C SER A 353 15.89 -21.38 46.60
N GLU A 354 15.51 -20.17 47.01
CA GLU A 354 15.90 -18.93 46.30
C GLU A 354 17.43 -18.74 46.23
N PRO A 355 18.19 -18.83 47.35
CA PRO A 355 19.64 -18.64 47.30
C PRO A 355 20.35 -19.75 46.49
N ALA A 356 19.81 -20.98 46.51
CA ALA A 356 20.35 -22.09 45.73
C ALA A 356 20.17 -21.85 44.22
N ILE A 357 18.97 -21.44 43.80
CA ILE A 357 18.67 -21.08 42.39
C ILE A 357 19.50 -19.86 41.95
N ARG A 358 19.65 -18.86 42.82
CA ARG A 358 20.51 -17.69 42.55
C ARG A 358 21.97 -18.09 42.35
N LYS A 359 22.46 -19.12 43.06
CA LYS A 359 23.86 -19.58 42.97
C LYS A 359 24.16 -20.33 41.66
N ILE A 360 23.19 -21.05 41.12
CA ILE A 360 23.33 -21.77 39.84
C ILE A 360 23.06 -20.87 38.61
N TRP A 361 22.47 -19.69 38.81
CA TRP A 361 22.35 -18.68 37.77
C TRP A 361 23.73 -18.17 37.33
N ALA A 362 24.11 -18.44 36.08
CA ALA A 362 25.44 -18.19 35.56
C ALA A 362 25.62 -16.79 34.95
N LEU A 363 24.54 -16.14 34.51
CA LEU A 363 24.60 -14.86 33.80
C LEU A 363 24.76 -13.68 34.78
N LYS A 364 26.00 -13.21 34.96
CA LYS A 364 26.34 -12.14 35.91
C LYS A 364 25.95 -10.75 35.40
N PRO A 365 25.64 -9.79 36.31
CA PRO A 365 25.47 -8.39 35.93
C PRO A 365 26.66 -7.86 35.13
N GLY A 366 26.38 -7.09 34.08
CA GLY A 366 27.37 -6.54 33.14
C GLY A 366 27.82 -7.50 32.04
N ALA A 367 27.52 -8.80 32.13
CA ALA A 367 27.81 -9.73 31.03
C ALA A 367 26.86 -9.50 29.84
N PRO A 368 27.28 -9.76 28.59
CA PRO A 368 26.39 -9.69 27.43
C PRO A 368 25.16 -10.55 27.62
N PHE A 369 23.98 -9.97 27.39
CA PHE A 369 22.72 -10.64 27.68
C PHE A 369 22.42 -11.74 26.66
N GLN A 370 22.08 -12.94 27.12
CA GLN A 370 21.76 -14.07 26.25
C GLN A 370 20.25 -14.25 26.20
N SER A 371 19.61 -13.84 25.10
CA SER A 371 18.14 -13.74 25.01
C SER A 371 17.39 -15.03 25.40
N GLY A 372 17.94 -16.20 25.06
CA GLY A 372 17.32 -17.50 25.35
C GLY A 372 17.70 -18.12 26.70
N TYR A 373 18.70 -17.56 27.40
CA TYR A 373 19.22 -18.15 28.64
C TYR A 373 18.21 -18.22 29.79
N PRO A 374 17.37 -17.19 30.07
CA PRO A 374 16.41 -17.26 31.17
C PRO A 374 15.42 -18.42 31.03
N ASP A 375 14.87 -18.63 29.84
CA ASP A 375 13.92 -19.71 29.57
C ASP A 375 14.60 -21.08 29.56
N SER A 376 15.79 -21.20 28.96
CA SER A 376 16.54 -22.46 28.98
C SER A 376 16.93 -22.86 30.41
N PHE A 377 17.37 -21.90 31.22
CA PHE A 377 17.70 -22.11 32.64
C PHE A 377 16.51 -22.68 33.42
N LEU A 378 15.30 -22.12 33.24
CA LEU A 378 14.10 -22.62 33.90
C LEU A 378 13.69 -24.02 33.41
N ASN A 379 13.91 -24.33 32.13
CA ASN A 379 13.63 -25.65 31.57
C ASN A 379 14.62 -26.70 32.09
N ASP A 380 15.92 -26.37 32.12
CA ASP A 380 16.97 -27.24 32.64
C ASP A 380 16.76 -27.52 34.14
N LEU A 381 16.36 -26.50 34.89
CA LEU A 381 16.06 -26.61 36.32
C LEU A 381 14.93 -27.61 36.61
N ARG A 382 13.90 -27.62 35.75
CA ARG A 382 12.79 -28.58 35.84
C ARG A 382 13.21 -29.98 35.39
N ALA A 383 14.00 -30.09 34.33
CA ALA A 383 14.40 -31.38 33.78
C ALA A 383 15.33 -32.16 34.71
N GLN A 384 16.07 -31.47 35.57
CA GLN A 384 17.02 -32.08 36.51
C GLN A 384 16.39 -32.49 37.85
N ASP A 385 15.09 -32.19 38.09
CA ASP A 385 14.37 -32.46 39.35
C ASP A 385 15.17 -32.08 40.62
N LEU A 386 15.99 -31.02 40.51
CA LEU A 386 16.90 -30.56 41.57
C LEU A 386 16.19 -29.97 42.79
N PHE A 387 14.93 -29.57 42.62
CA PHE A 387 14.14 -28.87 43.63
C PHE A 387 12.71 -29.37 43.63
N ASP A 388 12.24 -29.79 44.81
CA ASP A 388 10.84 -30.13 45.01
C ASP A 388 9.97 -28.86 44.96
N ASN A 389 8.74 -29.00 44.45
CA ASN A 389 7.70 -27.96 44.52
C ASN A 389 7.98 -26.63 43.79
N LEU A 390 8.75 -26.59 42.70
CA LEU A 390 8.96 -25.35 41.90
C LEU A 390 7.66 -24.75 41.32
N GLY A 391 6.62 -25.56 41.14
CA GLY A 391 5.34 -25.14 40.55
C GLY A 391 5.48 -24.64 39.11
N LYS A 392 4.60 -23.71 38.72
CA LYS A 392 4.71 -22.98 37.44
C LYS A 392 5.86 -22.01 37.54
N THR A 393 6.67 -21.92 36.49
CA THR A 393 7.82 -20.99 36.41
C THR A 393 7.73 -20.16 35.15
N LYS A 394 8.15 -18.90 35.24
CA LYS A 394 8.11 -17.92 34.16
C LYS A 394 9.33 -17.01 34.25
N ALA A 395 9.97 -16.74 33.13
CA ALA A 395 10.96 -15.68 33.00
C ALA A 395 10.31 -14.44 32.37
N GLU A 396 10.62 -13.27 32.94
CA GLU A 396 10.24 -11.96 32.40
C GLU A 396 11.50 -11.12 32.25
N GLN A 397 11.57 -10.34 31.18
CA GLN A 397 12.72 -9.50 30.84
C GLN A 397 12.26 -8.06 30.78
N LYS A 398 12.92 -7.18 31.54
CA LYS A 398 12.68 -5.74 31.51
C LYS A 398 13.86 -5.06 30.84
N VAL A 399 13.62 -4.53 29.65
CA VAL A 399 14.64 -3.88 28.82
C VAL A 399 14.67 -2.39 29.11
N ASP A 400 15.83 -1.86 29.51
CA ASP A 400 16.11 -0.42 29.51
C ASP A 400 16.84 -0.08 28.20
N GLU A 401 16.12 0.56 27.28
CA GLU A 401 16.62 0.97 25.97
C GLU A 401 17.68 2.07 26.04
N LYS A 402 17.71 2.89 27.10
CA LYS A 402 18.68 3.99 27.21
C LYS A 402 20.03 3.49 27.72
N SER A 403 20.00 2.60 28.71
CA SER A 403 21.22 2.04 29.28
C SER A 403 21.66 0.73 28.62
N HIS A 404 20.85 0.16 27.73
CA HIS A 404 21.03 -1.18 27.15
C HIS A 404 21.25 -2.25 28.23
N VAL A 405 20.47 -2.18 29.31
CA VAL A 405 20.52 -3.12 30.43
C VAL A 405 19.22 -3.91 30.48
N ILE A 406 19.31 -5.20 30.80
CA ILE A 406 18.15 -6.08 30.90
C ILE A 406 18.09 -6.68 32.30
N ASP A 407 17.07 -6.29 33.05
CA ASP A 407 16.75 -6.94 34.30
C ASP A 407 15.91 -8.19 34.02
N VAL A 408 16.20 -9.28 34.72
CA VAL A 408 15.46 -10.55 34.60
C VAL A 408 14.71 -10.80 35.88
N LYS A 409 13.42 -11.13 35.75
CA LYS A 409 12.59 -11.60 36.84
C LYS A 409 12.18 -13.05 36.60
N LEU A 410 12.57 -13.93 37.52
CA LEU A 410 12.12 -15.31 37.57
C LEU A 410 10.99 -15.42 38.60
N SER A 411 9.84 -15.94 38.16
CA SER A 411 8.66 -16.13 39.01
C SER A 411 8.35 -17.62 39.12
N PHE A 412 8.11 -18.08 40.35
CA PHE A 412 7.77 -19.46 40.70
C PHE A 412 6.42 -19.50 41.43
N SER A 413 5.66 -20.59 41.30
CA SER A 413 4.36 -20.77 41.98
C SER A 413 4.39 -21.88 43.04
N GLY A 414 5.58 -22.33 43.40
CA GLY A 414 5.81 -23.25 44.50
C GLY A 414 5.37 -22.66 45.84
N ALA A 415 4.69 -23.44 46.66
CA ALA A 415 4.16 -22.96 47.94
C ALA A 415 5.28 -22.41 48.85
N GLY A 416 5.06 -21.22 49.41
CA GLY A 416 5.78 -20.77 50.61
C GLY A 416 5.58 -21.76 51.77
N PRO A 417 6.40 -21.67 52.83
CA PRO A 417 6.64 -22.77 53.77
C PRO A 417 5.34 -23.31 54.38
N GLU A 418 5.09 -24.61 54.23
CA GLU A 418 4.03 -25.29 54.96
C GLU A 418 4.35 -25.22 56.47
N PRO A 419 3.45 -24.71 57.33
CA PRO A 419 3.69 -24.72 58.76
C PRO A 419 3.69 -26.18 59.22
N LYS A 420 4.81 -26.63 59.79
CA LYS A 420 4.94 -27.95 60.43
C LYS A 420 3.71 -28.21 61.29
N LYS A 421 2.88 -29.19 60.91
CA LYS A 421 1.81 -29.72 61.77
C LYS A 421 2.42 -30.06 63.13
N ARG A 422 2.11 -29.25 64.15
CA ARG A 422 2.28 -29.66 65.55
C ARG A 422 1.45 -30.93 65.71
N ARG A 423 2.12 -32.03 66.06
CA ARG A 423 1.44 -33.20 66.62
C ARG A 423 0.80 -32.75 67.93
N GLU A 424 -0.49 -32.41 67.88
CA GLU A 424 -1.31 -32.34 69.08
C GLU A 424 -1.41 -33.75 69.65
N GLY A 425 -0.84 -33.91 70.84
CA GLY A 425 -1.04 -35.10 71.64
C GLY A 425 -2.49 -35.15 72.09
N GLY A 426 -3.24 -36.12 71.56
CA GLY A 426 -4.50 -36.57 72.11
C GLY A 426 -4.28 -37.88 72.86
N HIS A 427 -3.95 -37.76 74.14
CA HIS A 427 -4.18 -38.81 75.13
C HIS A 427 -5.66 -38.71 75.54
N LEU A 428 -6.41 -39.82 75.57
CA LEU A 428 -6.93 -40.41 76.83
C LEU A 428 -8.07 -41.44 76.60
N LEU A 429 -7.85 -42.66 77.14
CA LEU A 429 -8.73 -43.66 77.83
C LEU A 429 -10.11 -44.03 77.23
N VAL A 430 -10.52 -45.29 77.05
CA VAL A 430 -10.62 -46.47 77.95
C VAL A 430 -11.60 -46.28 79.12
N PHE A 431 -12.76 -46.95 78.94
CA PHE A 431 -13.98 -47.14 79.77
C PHE A 431 -15.01 -46.01 79.81
#